data_AF-A0A2E3QKM0-F1
#
_entry.id   AF-A0A2E3QKM0-F1
#
_cell.length_a   1.000
_cell.length_b   1.000
_cell.length_c   1.000
_cell.angle_alpha   90.00
_cell.angle_beta   90.00
_cell.angle_gamma   90.00
#
_symmetry.space_group_name_H-M   'P 1'
#
loop_
_entity.id
_entity.type
_entity.pdbx_description
1 polymer ?
#
loop_
_entity_poly.entity_id
_entity_poly.type
_entity_poly.pdbx_seq_one_letter_code
_entity_poly.pdbx_strand_id
1 'polypeptide(L)'
;MDEKATAALMLTDQIISIPGTLTRKNDAIIKQSLSKKERAEISLGVGLFMGMSKVLIALGLEPKEMETTVVKTPGSDKESR
;
A
#
# COMPACT_ATOMS: atom_id res chain seq x y z
N MET A 1 -3.64 14.18 -6.21
CA MET A 1 -4.07 13.36 -5.05
C MET A 1 -4.16 14.27 -3.84
N ASP A 2 -5.08 13.99 -2.93
CA ASP A 2 -5.19 14.67 -1.64
C ASP A 2 -3.91 14.48 -0.79
N GLU A 3 -3.53 15.48 0.00
CA GLU A 3 -2.30 15.49 0.79
C GLU A 3 -2.37 14.45 1.92
N LYS A 4 -3.54 14.28 2.54
CA LYS A 4 -3.76 13.23 3.55
C LYS A 4 -3.72 11.84 2.94
N ALA A 5 -4.35 11.64 1.79
CA ALA A 5 -4.28 10.37 1.07
C ALA A 5 -2.84 9.99 0.72
N THR A 6 -2.03 10.96 0.30
CA THR A 6 -0.60 10.75 0.02
C THR A 6 0.17 10.35 1.28
N ALA A 7 -0.04 11.05 2.40
CA ALA A 7 0.58 10.72 3.68
C ALA A 7 0.15 9.32 4.20
N ALA A 8 -1.11 8.92 3.97
CA ALA A 8 -1.61 7.61 4.33
C ALA A 8 -0.94 6.49 3.52
N LEU A 9 -0.72 6.70 2.22
CA LEU A 9 0.07 5.79 1.39
C LEU A 9 1.51 5.69 1.88
N MET A 10 2.16 6.83 2.16
CA MET A 10 3.54 6.82 2.70
C MET A 10 3.65 6.07 4.04
N LEU A 11 2.67 6.22 4.93
CA LEU A 11 2.60 5.46 6.17
C LEU A 11 2.39 3.97 5.92
N THR A 12 1.52 3.63 4.97
CA THR A 12 1.27 2.23 4.57
C THR A 12 2.55 1.59 4.05
N ASP A 13 3.29 2.28 3.18
CA ASP A 13 4.56 1.82 2.61
C ASP A 13 5.62 1.54 3.69
N GLN A 14 5.66 2.36 4.75
CA GLN A 14 6.53 2.15 5.90
C GLN A 14 6.12 0.89 6.70
N ILE A 15 4.82 0.67 6.91
CA ILE A 15 4.31 -0.49 7.67
C ILE A 15 4.61 -1.80 6.92
N ILE A 16 4.35 -1.83 5.61
CA ILE A 16 4.59 -3.03 4.79
C ILE A 16 6.09 -3.22 4.43
N SER A 17 6.97 -2.40 5.03
CA SER A 17 8.43 -2.51 4.95
C SER A 17 8.99 -2.39 3.52
N ILE A 18 8.45 -1.49 2.70
CA ILE A 18 9.07 -1.18 1.40
C ILE A 18 10.45 -0.54 1.66
N PRO A 19 11.54 -1.04 1.01
CA PRO A 19 12.88 -0.47 1.16
C PRO A 19 12.91 1.04 0.87
N GLY A 20 13.65 1.81 1.69
CA GLY A 20 13.87 3.25 1.48
C GLY A 20 12.75 4.17 1.98
N THR A 21 11.69 3.64 2.58
CA THR A 21 10.52 4.43 3.02
C THR A 21 10.66 4.99 4.44
N LEU A 22 11.49 4.37 5.28
CA LEU A 22 11.80 4.76 6.66
C LEU A 22 12.84 5.88 6.72
N THR A 23 12.52 7.04 6.14
CA THR A 23 13.36 8.24 6.23
C THR A 23 12.76 9.25 7.21
N ARG A 24 13.62 10.06 7.86
CA ARG A 24 13.17 11.15 8.75
C ARG A 24 12.27 12.17 8.03
N LYS A 25 12.51 12.38 6.74
CA LYS A 25 11.70 13.29 5.90
C LYS A 25 10.27 12.76 5.75
N ASN A 26 10.11 11.47 5.46
CA ASN A 26 8.80 10.85 5.31
C ASN A 26 8.03 10.84 6.64
N ASP A 27 8.71 10.53 7.75
CA ASP A 27 8.09 10.58 9.09
C ASP A 27 7.60 11.99 9.47
N ALA A 28 8.34 13.04 9.11
CA ALA A 28 7.91 14.42 9.33
C ALA A 28 6.64 14.77 8.53
N ILE A 29 6.59 14.40 7.24
CA ILE A 29 5.44 14.62 6.37
C ILE A 29 4.21 13.89 6.93
N ILE A 30 4.36 12.61 7.29
CA ILE A 30 3.28 11.80 7.87
C ILE A 30 2.75 12.42 9.17
N LYS A 31 3.65 12.90 10.04
CA LYS A 31 3.26 13.51 11.32
C LYS A 31 2.58 14.87 11.16
N GLN A 32 2.90 15.61 10.08
CA GLN A 32 2.30 16.90 9.78
C GLN A 32 0.89 16.73 9.19
N SER A 33 0.71 15.77 8.27
CA SER A 33 -0.55 15.61 7.53
C SER A 33 -1.59 14.74 8.26
N LEU A 34 -1.17 13.83 9.15
CA LEU A 34 -2.06 12.91 9.86
C LEU A 34 -1.97 13.08 11.38
N SER A 35 -3.11 13.07 12.05
CA SER A 35 -3.20 13.04 13.51
C SER A 35 -2.75 11.69 14.09
N LYS A 36 -2.49 11.65 15.40
CA LYS A 36 -2.16 10.38 16.09
C LYS A 36 -3.27 9.33 15.94
N LYS A 37 -4.54 9.75 15.93
CA LYS A 37 -5.69 8.83 15.79
C LYS A 37 -5.75 8.23 14.39
N GLU A 38 -5.68 9.08 13.36
CA GLU A 38 -5.68 8.63 11.95
C GLU A 38 -4.51 7.66 11.69
N ARG A 39 -3.31 7.95 12.19
CA ARG A 39 -2.16 7.03 12.04
C ARG A 39 -2.39 5.69 12.75
N ALA A 40 -3.04 5.69 13.91
CA ALA A 40 -3.35 4.46 14.63
C ALA A 40 -4.39 3.61 13.88
N GLU A 41 -5.43 4.24 13.34
CA GLU A 41 -6.46 3.56 12.53
C GLU A 41 -5.87 2.96 11.25
N ILE A 42 -5.02 3.72 10.54
CA ILE A 42 -4.30 3.20 9.35
C ILE A 42 -3.42 2.02 9.74
N SER A 43 -2.63 2.15 10.81
CA SER A 43 -1.74 1.08 11.27
C SER A 43 -2.51 -0.19 11.64
N LEU A 44 -3.66 -0.03 12.30
CA LEU A 44 -4.55 -1.13 12.65
C LEU A 44 -5.13 -1.79 11.40
N GLY A 45 -5.65 -1.02 10.45
CA GLY A 45 -6.23 -1.51 9.21
C GLY A 45 -5.22 -2.28 8.35
N VAL A 46 -4.02 -1.72 8.16
CA VAL A 46 -2.94 -2.37 7.40
C VAL A 46 -2.46 -3.64 8.09
N GLY A 47 -2.31 -3.62 9.42
CA GLY A 47 -1.92 -4.80 10.19
C GLY A 47 -2.95 -5.94 10.11
N LEU A 48 -4.25 -5.61 10.25
CA LEU A 48 -5.35 -6.58 10.09
C LEU A 48 -5.37 -7.17 8.69
N PHE A 49 -5.23 -6.32 7.66
CA PHE A 49 -5.17 -6.76 6.27
C PHE A 49 -4.00 -7.74 6.05
N MET A 50 -2.78 -7.36 6.43
CA MET A 50 -1.60 -8.22 6.26
C MET A 50 -1.73 -9.56 7.00
N GLY A 51 -2.24 -9.53 8.24
CA GLY A 51 -2.46 -10.74 9.03
C GLY A 51 -3.45 -11.69 8.35
N MET A 52 -4.60 -11.16 7.93
CA MET A 52 -5.63 -11.96 7.26
C MET A 52 -5.17 -12.46 5.89
N SER A 53 -4.52 -11.62 5.09
CA SER A 53 -3.96 -12.02 3.79
C SER A 53 -3.00 -13.19 3.93
N LYS A 54 -2.11 -13.18 4.94
CA LYS A 54 -1.17 -14.29 5.18
C LYS A 54 -1.89 -15.57 5.61
N VAL A 55 -2.92 -15.47 6.45
CA VAL A 55 -3.74 -16.62 6.84
C VAL A 55 -4.44 -17.24 5.64
N LEU A 56 -5.09 -16.42 4.81
CA LEU A 56 -5.77 -16.89 3.60
C LEU A 56 -4.79 -17.58 2.63
N ILE A 57 -3.62 -16.97 2.40
CA ILE A 57 -2.56 -17.57 1.58
C ILE A 57 -2.08 -18.89 2.16
N ALA A 58 -1.81 -18.95 3.47
CA ALA A 58 -1.32 -20.16 4.13
C ALA A 58 -2.33 -21.32 4.09
N LEU A 59 -3.62 -21.01 4.08
CA LEU A 59 -4.70 -21.98 3.98
C LEU A 59 -5.05 -22.36 2.53
N GLY A 60 -4.37 -21.79 1.53
CA GLY A 60 -4.66 -22.02 0.11
C GLY A 60 -6.06 -21.53 -0.30
N LEU A 61 -6.60 -20.55 0.43
CA LEU A 61 -7.93 -20.00 0.16
C LEU A 61 -7.82 -18.91 -0.91
N GLU A 62 -7.87 -19.34 -2.16
CA GLU A 62 -7.98 -18.44 -3.30
C GLU A 62 -9.43 -17.96 -3.49
N PRO A 63 -9.64 -16.70 -3.93
CA PRO A 63 -10.98 -16.24 -4.29
C PRO A 63 -11.53 -17.09 -5.45
N LYS A 64 -12.81 -17.50 -5.36
CA LYS A 64 -13.48 -18.23 -6.45
C LYS A 64 -13.53 -17.44 -7.76
N GLU A 65 -13.67 -16.12 -7.62
CA GLU A 65 -13.63 -15.16 -8.71
C GLU A 65 -12.66 -14.04 -8.32
N MET A 66 -11.74 -13.71 -9.22
CA MET A 66 -10.80 -12.60 -9.06
C MET A 66 -10.91 -11.75 -10.32
N GLU A 67 -11.26 -10.48 -10.15
CA GLU A 67 -11.32 -9.54 -11.27
C GLU A 67 -9.92 -9.36 -11.85
N THR A 68 -9.73 -9.79 -13.09
CA THR A 68 -8.45 -9.69 -13.78
C THR A 68 -8.39 -8.40 -14.59
N THR A 69 -7.31 -7.63 -14.43
CA THR A 69 -7.02 -6.49 -15.32
C THR A 69 -5.83 -6.85 -16.21
N VAL A 70 -5.98 -6.69 -17.52
CA VAL A 70 -4.86 -6.81 -18.47
C VAL A 70 -4.12 -5.49 -18.50
N VAL A 71 -2.92 -5.47 -17.94
CA VAL A 71 -2.02 -4.31 -18.02
C VAL A 71 -1.06 -4.55 -19.18
N LYS A 72 -0.99 -3.62 -20.13
CA LYS A 72 -0.02 -3.69 -21.22
C LYS A 72 1.40 -3.63 -20.68
N THR A 73 2.30 -4.43 -21.24
CA THR A 73 3.72 -4.38 -20.92
C THR A 73 4.25 -2.97 -21.22
N PRO A 74 4.84 -2.25 -20.26
CA PRO A 74 5.39 -0.93 -20.52
C PRO A 74 6.38 -0.95 -21.69
N GLY A 75 6.11 -0.16 -22.73
CA GLY A 75 6.91 -0.09 -23.96
C GLY A 75 6.36 -0.86 -25.16
N SER A 76 5.34 -1.70 -25.00
CA SER A 76 4.69 -2.40 -26.12
C SER A 76 3.81 -1.49 -27.00
N ASP A 77 3.58 -0.24 -26.58
CA ASP A 77 2.86 0.79 -27.34
C ASP A 77 3.76 1.57 -28.32
N LYS A 78 5.07 1.28 -28.38
CA LYS A 78 5.92 1.81 -29.45
C LYS A 78 5.68 1.01 -30.72
N GLU A 79 4.72 1.50 -31.50
CA GLU A 79 4.48 1.16 -32.90
C GLU A 79 5.81 0.91 -33.64
N SER A 80 5.94 -0.29 -34.19
CA SER A 80 7.01 -0.67 -35.12
C SER A 80 7.09 0.37 -36.24
N ARG A 81 8.04 1.30 -36.13
CA ARG A 81 8.46 2.20 -37.22
C ARG A 81 9.95 2.04 -37.43
#